data_AF-A0A2E2WDA3-F1
#
_entry.id   AF-A0A2E2WDA3-F1
#
_cell.length_a   1.000
_cell.length_b   1.000
_cell.length_c   1.000
_cell.angle_alpha   90.00
_cell.angle_beta   90.00
_cell.angle_gamma   90.00
#
_symmetry.space_group_name_H-M   'P 1'
#
loop_
_entity.id
_entity.type
_entity.pdbx_description
1 polymer ?
#
loop_
_entity_poly.entity_id
_entity_poly.type
_entity_poly.pdbx_seq_one_letter_code
_entity_poly.pdbx_strand_id
1 'polypeptide(L)' 'MQEGLPLDDVKRKLRVEQAVRDFLHVLDHHELELEEGLVAWNMLGFTMFQEQLPDATHEEIQQRMMQYSQNLFNSARPA' A
#
# COMPACT_ATOMS: atom_id res chain seq x y z
N MET A 1 -11.42 21.39 14.31
CA MET A 1 -10.55 20.33 13.74
C MET A 1 -11.35 19.05 13.90
N GLN A 2 -11.88 18.48 12.81
CA GLN A 2 -12.60 17.20 12.89
C GLN A 2 -11.55 16.10 12.92
N GLU A 3 -11.32 15.50 14.09
CA GLU A 3 -10.68 14.20 14.18
C GLU A 3 -11.57 13.21 13.44
N GLY A 4 -11.11 12.73 12.29
CA GLY A 4 -11.78 11.66 11.56
C GLY A 4 -12.01 10.48 12.51
N LEU A 5 -13.24 9.97 12.57
CA LEU A 5 -13.59 8.92 13.51
C LEU A 5 -12.63 7.73 13.31
N PRO A 6 -12.18 7.03 14.38
CA PRO A 6 -11.26 5.89 14.31
C PRO A 6 -11.69 4.82 13.29
N LEU A 7 -12.99 4.74 13.03
CA LEU A 7 -13.61 3.86 12.06
C LEU A 7 -13.21 4.17 10.60
N ASP A 8 -13.02 5.44 10.25
CA ASP A 8 -12.64 5.85 8.89
C ASP A 8 -11.18 5.51 8.60
N ASP A 9 -10.29 5.62 9.60
CA ASP A 9 -8.91 5.16 9.49
C ASP A 9 -8.81 3.63 9.38
N VAL A 10 -9.62 2.90 10.15
CA VAL A 10 -9.70 1.43 10.04
C VAL A 10 -10.21 1.01 8.66
N LYS A 11 -11.26 1.66 8.14
CA LYS A 11 -11.78 1.42 6.79
C LYS A 11 -10.77 1.76 5.69
N ARG A 12 -9.99 2.83 5.86
CA ARG A 12 -8.91 3.20 4.94
C ARG A 12 -7.84 2.12 4.93
N LYS A 13 -7.35 1.71 6.10
CA LYS A 13 -6.34 0.66 6.23
C LYS A 13 -6.78 -0.66 5.61
N LEU A 14 -8.01 -1.09 5.86
CA LEU A 14 -8.59 -2.31 5.26
C LEU A 14 -8.62 -2.26 3.74
N ARG A 15 -8.93 -1.11 3.14
CA ARG A 15 -8.91 -0.95 1.67
C ARG A 15 -7.52 -1.09 1.09
N VAL A 16 -6.51 -0.50 1.72
CA VAL A 16 -5.11 -0.64 1.27
C VAL A 16 -4.66 -2.10 1.36
N GLU A 17 -4.96 -2.77 2.46
CA GLU A 17 -4.58 -4.18 2.62
C GLU A 17 -5.28 -5.10 1.61
N GLN A 18 -6.56 -4.85 1.29
CA GLN A 18 -7.26 -5.62 0.26
C GLN A 18 -6.65 -5.40 -1.12
N ALA A 19 -6.37 -4.16 -1.50
CA ALA A 19 -5.76 -3.85 -2.79
C ALA A 19 -4.37 -4.48 -2.95
N VAL A 20 -3.59 -4.57 -1.88
CA VAL A 20 -2.30 -5.29 -1.86
C VAL A 20 -2.49 -6.78 -2.09
N ARG A 21 -3.47 -7.41 -1.40
CA ARG A 21 -3.76 -8.84 -1.56
C ARG A 21 -4.19 -9.16 -3.00
N ASP A 22 -5.07 -8.33 -3.56
CA ASP A 22 -5.53 -8.48 -4.94
C ASP A 22 -4.36 -8.30 -5.93
N PHE A 23 -3.47 -7.34 -5.66
CA PHE A 23 -2.28 -7.11 -6.46
C PHE A 23 -1.31 -8.29 -6.44
N LEU A 24 -1.00 -8.85 -5.25
CA LEU A 24 -0.15 -10.04 -5.13
C LEU A 24 -0.75 -11.25 -5.87
N HIS A 25 -2.08 -11.39 -5.85
CA HIS A 25 -2.76 -12.45 -6.61
C HIS A 25 -2.61 -12.27 -8.12
N VAL A 26 -2.65 -11.02 -8.62
CA VAL A 26 -2.39 -10.70 -10.03
C VAL A 26 -0.94 -11.01 -10.40
N LEU A 27 0.04 -10.69 -9.54
CA LEU A 27 1.44 -11.03 -9.80
C LEU A 27 1.65 -12.54 -9.94
N ASP A 28 1.08 -13.31 -9.01
CA ASP A 28 1.15 -14.78 -9.00
C ASP A 28 0.45 -15.38 -10.23
N HIS A 29 -0.71 -14.85 -10.61
CA HIS A 29 -1.48 -15.34 -11.75
C HIS A 29 -0.85 -15.03 -13.12
N HIS A 30 -0.13 -13.91 -13.22
CA HIS A 30 0.46 -13.44 -14.47
C HIS A 30 1.96 -13.74 -14.61
N GLU A 31 2.54 -14.51 -13.67
CA GLU A 31 3.98 -14.82 -13.62
C GLU A 31 4.87 -13.58 -13.69
N LEU A 32 4.37 -12.44 -13.18
CA LEU A 32 5.12 -11.19 -13.20
C LEU A 32 6.35 -11.33 -12.31
N GLU A 33 7.50 -10.90 -12.83
CA GLU A 33 8.72 -10.94 -12.04
C GLU A 33 8.60 -9.97 -10.85
N LEU A 34 9.34 -10.27 -9.78
CA LEU A 34 9.31 -9.47 -8.54
C LEU A 34 9.56 -7.97 -8.81
N GLU A 35 10.42 -7.65 -9.78
CA GLU A 35 10.75 -6.29 -10.17
C GLU A 35 9.56 -5.58 -10.84
N GLU A 36 8.86 -6.26 -11.75
CA GLU A 36 7.63 -5.77 -12.40
C GLU A 36 6.52 -5.55 -11.36
N GLY A 37 6.43 -6.45 -10.38
CA GLY A 37 5.53 -6.32 -9.25
C GLY A 37 5.85 -5.15 -8.32
N LEU A 38 7.12 -4.86 -8.08
CA LEU A 38 7.50 -3.70 -7.27
C LEU A 38 7.22 -2.37 -7.98
N VAL A 39 7.39 -2.32 -9.30
CA VAL A 39 7.09 -1.14 -10.12
C VAL A 39 5.58 -0.87 -10.15
N ALA A 40 4.75 -1.90 -10.37
CA ALA A 40 3.30 -1.75 -10.35
C ALA A 40 2.76 -1.43 -8.94
N TRP A 41 3.36 -1.99 -7.88
CA TRP A 41 3.07 -1.60 -6.50
C TRP A 41 3.43 -0.14 -6.22
N ASN A 42 4.58 0.34 -6.70
CA ASN A 42 4.97 1.74 -6.53
C ASN A 42 3.98 2.71 -7.19
N MET A 43 3.46 2.38 -8.39
CA MET A 43 2.46 3.21 -9.05
C MET A 43 1.09 3.17 -8.33
N LEU A 44 0.60 1.97 -8.00
CA LEU A 44 -0.69 1.79 -7.32
C LEU A 44 -0.69 2.38 -5.91
N GLY A 45 0.34 2.07 -5.13
CA GLY A 45 0.50 2.58 -3.78
C GLY A 45 0.58 4.10 -3.77
N PHE A 46 1.28 4.72 -4.73
CA PHE A 46 1.39 6.18 -4.76
C PHE A 46 0.02 6.85 -4.95
N THR A 47 -0.77 6.37 -5.91
CA THR A 47 -2.13 6.88 -6.14
C THR A 47 -3.03 6.67 -4.92
N MET A 48 -2.99 5.49 -4.30
CA MET A 48 -3.83 5.19 -3.13
C MET A 48 -3.47 6.05 -1.90
N PHE A 49 -2.18 6.29 -1.65
CA PHE A 49 -1.74 7.11 -0.55
C PHE A 49 -1.97 8.61 -0.82
N GLN A 50 -1.84 9.06 -2.07
CA GLN A 50 -2.17 10.42 -2.48
C GLN A 50 -3.67 10.72 -2.32
N GLU A 51 -4.54 9.78 -2.68
CA GLU A 51 -6.00 9.92 -2.46
C GLU A 51 -6.36 9.98 -0.97
N GLN A 52 -5.61 9.28 -0.12
CA GLN A 52 -5.86 9.25 1.33
C GLN A 52 -5.22 10.41 2.09
N LEU A 53 -4.16 10.98 1.55
CA LEU A 53 -3.38 12.07 2.13
C LEU A 53 -3.16 13.14 1.07
N PRO A 54 -4.22 13.86 0.66
CA PRO A 54 -4.14 14.83 -0.45
C PRO A 54 -3.20 15.99 -0.15
N ASP A 55 -2.99 16.29 1.13
CA ASP A 55 -2.10 17.35 1.62
C ASP A 55 -0.66 16.87 1.88
N ALA A 56 -0.40 15.56 1.78
CA ALA A 56 0.95 15.03 1.96
C ALA A 56 1.80 15.26 0.72
N THR A 57 3.06 15.61 0.96
CA THR A 57 4.06 15.74 -0.10
C THR A 57 4.39 14.39 -0.72
N HIS A 58 4.94 14.42 -1.94
CA HIS A 58 5.41 13.22 -2.63
C HIS A 58 6.41 12.42 -1.75
N GLU A 59 7.29 13.12 -1.05
CA GLU A 59 8.30 12.51 -0.16
C GLU A 59 7.67 11.81 1.04
N GLU A 60 6.66 12.41 1.68
CA GLU A 60 5.93 11.80 2.80
C GLU A 60 5.13 10.57 2.37
N ILE A 61 4.51 10.62 1.19
CA ILE A 61 3.81 9.47 0.59
C ILE A 61 4.81 8.34 0.33
N GLN A 62 5.97 8.65 -0.27
CA GLN A 62 6.99 7.65 -0.57
C GLN A 62 7.55 7.00 0.70
N GLN A 63 7.81 7.77 1.76
CA GLN A 63 8.25 7.25 3.06
C GLN A 63 7.22 6.30 3.68
N ARG A 64 5.93 6.67 3.65
CA ARG A 64 4.85 5.82 4.15
C ARG A 64 4.70 4.53 3.34
N MET A 65 4.83 4.62 2.03
CA MET A 65 4.83 3.44 1.15
C MET A 65 6.00 2.51 1.44
N MET A 66 7.21 3.03 1.63
CA MET A 66 8.38 2.21 1.99
C MET A 66 8.19 1.50 3.33
N GLN A 67 7.72 2.22 4.36
CA GLN A 67 7.42 1.61 5.67
C GLN A 67 6.33 0.54 5.58
N TYR A 68 5.26 0.82 4.84
CA TYR A 68 4.17 -0.14 4.63
C TYR A 68 4.67 -1.41 3.91
N SER A 69 5.47 -1.24 2.86
CA SER A 69 6.02 -2.35 2.07
C SER A 69 6.97 -3.20 2.92
N GLN A 70 7.87 -2.59 3.70
CA GLN A 70 8.75 -3.31 4.62
C GLN A 70 7.96 -4.14 5.63
N ASN A 71 6.89 -3.57 6.21
CA ASN A 71 6.04 -4.30 7.15
C ASN A 71 5.33 -5.48 6.48
N LEU A 72 4.83 -5.28 5.26
CA LEU A 72 4.20 -6.33 4.47
C LEU A 72 5.17 -7.51 4.22
N PHE A 73 6.36 -7.22 3.70
CA PHE A 73 7.36 -8.26 3.37
C PHE A 73 8.01 -8.91 4.61
N ASN A 74 8.18 -8.17 5.71
CA ASN A 74 8.66 -8.75 6.96
C ASN A 74 7.61 -9.64 7.63
N SER A 75 6.32 -9.30 7.51
CA SER A 75 5.21 -10.13 8.03
C SER A 75 4.93 -11.39 7.20
N ALA A 76 5.36 -11.40 5.93
CA ALA A 76 5.21 -12.54 5.02
C ALA A 76 6.35 -13.59 5.15
N ARG A 77 7.35 -13.34 5.99
CA ARG A 77 8.45 -14.29 6.21
C ARG A 77 8.08 -15.26 7.33
N PRO A 78 7.83 -16.56 7.06
CA PRO A 78 7.67 -17.53 8.14
C PRO A 78 8.98 -17.66 8.92
N ALA A 79 8.86 -17.87 10.23
CA ALA A 79 9.98 -18.15 11.12
C ALA A 79 10.75 -19.41 10.71
#